data_AF-A0A5C6S325-F1
#
_entry.id   AF-A0A5C6S325-F1
#
_cell.length_a   1.000
_cell.length_b   1.000
_cell.length_c   1.000
_cell.angle_alpha   90.00
_cell.angle_beta   90.00
_cell.angle_gamma   90.00
#
_symmetry.space_group_name_H-M   'P 1'
#
loop_
_entity.id
_entity.type
_entity.pdbx_description
1 polymer ?
#
loop_
_entity_poly.entity_id
_entity_poly.type
_entity_poly.pdbx_seq_one_letter_code
_entity_poly.pdbx_strand_id
1 'polypeptide(L)'
;MNTFVSIEQAIAFKRVTFYTVRFEEKEQSMFFNFINEHAKSEELYIIRSWLRKLGTELGAQPRYFRPEGYGGGEARALPPPPRYLNVDCHLRLYCMWMSRSAVFLFNGGVKTAATAQDCPNVRPHFFLANKLTKAISQAQMDGDISLDPETDLLLYDQSLELEI
;
A
#
# COMPACT_ATOMS: atom_id res chain seq x y z
N MET A 1 5.53 -7.91 23.22
CA MET A 1 4.29 -7.12 23.15
C MET A 1 3.82 -7.23 21.73
N ASN A 2 2.69 -7.88 21.51
CA ASN A 2 2.15 -8.10 20.18
C ASN A 2 1.65 -6.76 19.64
N THR A 3 1.81 -6.51 18.35
CA THR A 3 1.34 -5.29 17.69
C THR A 3 0.22 -5.67 16.76
N PHE A 4 -0.93 -5.02 16.91
CA PHE A 4 -2.11 -5.29 16.10
C PHE A 4 -2.42 -4.10 15.20
N VAL A 5 -3.01 -4.41 14.03
CA VAL A 5 -3.53 -3.41 13.10
C VAL A 5 -4.93 -3.79 12.61
N SER A 6 -5.80 -2.81 12.49
CA SER A 6 -7.13 -2.97 11.87
C SER A 6 -7.08 -2.57 10.40
N ILE A 7 -7.91 -3.20 9.57
CA ILE A 7 -8.06 -2.85 8.15
C ILE A 7 -9.17 -1.80 7.99
N GLU A 8 -8.94 -0.79 7.15
CA GLU A 8 -9.95 0.19 6.79
C GLU A 8 -9.95 0.50 5.29
N GLN A 9 -11.10 0.89 4.76
CA GLN A 9 -11.18 1.41 3.40
C GLN A 9 -10.66 2.86 3.38
N ALA A 10 -9.62 3.11 2.59
CA ALA A 10 -9.03 4.45 2.45
C ALA A 10 -9.77 5.29 1.42
N ILE A 11 -9.87 4.80 0.17
CA ILE A 11 -10.49 5.52 -0.95
C ILE A 11 -11.12 4.51 -1.91
N ALA A 12 -12.38 4.68 -2.28
CA ALA A 12 -13.05 3.88 -3.30
C ALA A 12 -13.17 4.65 -4.63
N PHE A 13 -12.87 3.96 -5.73
CA PHE A 13 -13.13 4.43 -7.10
C PHE A 13 -13.89 3.36 -7.89
N LYS A 14 -14.27 3.69 -9.14
CA LYS A 14 -15.02 2.78 -10.03
C LYS A 14 -14.32 1.44 -10.31
N ARG A 15 -12.99 1.42 -10.41
CA ARG A 15 -12.20 0.24 -10.79
C ARG A 15 -11.34 -0.32 -9.66
N VAL A 16 -10.98 0.48 -8.66
CA VAL A 16 -10.11 0.06 -7.56
C VAL A 16 -10.58 0.69 -6.26
N THR A 17 -10.73 -0.13 -5.24
CA THR A 17 -10.82 0.29 -3.85
C THR A 17 -9.46 0.13 -3.20
N PHE A 18 -9.00 1.23 -2.61
CA PHE A 18 -7.78 1.27 -1.83
C PHE A 18 -8.11 1.09 -0.36
N TYR A 19 -7.40 0.17 0.28
CA TYR A 19 -7.48 -0.13 1.71
C TYR A 19 -6.21 0.38 2.39
N THR A 20 -6.23 0.50 3.70
CA THR A 20 -5.04 0.79 4.51
C THR A 20 -5.17 0.10 5.85
N VAL A 21 -4.16 0.27 6.70
CA VAL A 21 -4.13 -0.30 8.05
C VAL A 21 -3.91 0.81 9.06
N ARG A 22 -4.52 0.64 10.23
CA ARG A 22 -4.35 1.53 11.38
C ARG A 22 -3.86 0.70 12.56
N PHE A 23 -2.79 1.19 13.20
CA PHE A 23 -2.33 0.62 14.46
C PHE A 23 -3.30 1.03 15.58
N GLU A 24 -3.60 0.14 16.51
CA GLU A 24 -4.50 0.44 17.65
C GLU A 24 -4.10 1.70 18.41
N GLU A 25 -2.79 1.87 18.64
CA GLU A 25 -2.18 2.99 19.37
C GLU A 25 -2.09 4.29 18.54
N LYS A 26 -2.61 4.30 17.30
CA LYS A 26 -2.54 5.44 16.39
C LYS A 26 -3.93 5.93 16.02
N GLU A 27 -4.12 7.23 16.13
CA GLU A 27 -5.34 7.91 15.72
C GLU A 27 -5.56 7.79 14.21
N GLN A 28 -4.49 7.91 13.43
CA GLN A 28 -4.54 7.95 11.97
C GLN A 28 -3.90 6.73 11.33
N SER A 29 -4.53 6.22 10.27
CA SER A 29 -4.02 5.10 9.50
C SER A 29 -2.81 5.45 8.64
N MET A 30 -2.08 4.42 8.22
CA MET A 30 -0.79 4.58 7.56
C MET A 30 -0.85 5.42 6.30
N PHE A 31 -1.87 5.22 5.46
CA PHE A 31 -2.00 5.99 4.23
C PHE A 31 -2.29 7.46 4.49
N PHE A 32 -3.16 7.79 5.44
CA PHE A 32 -3.43 9.20 5.73
C PHE A 32 -2.26 9.89 6.44
N ASN A 33 -1.48 9.16 7.26
CA ASN A 33 -0.19 9.67 7.77
C ASN A 33 0.75 10.05 6.62
N PHE A 34 0.90 9.18 5.61
CA PHE A 34 1.69 9.48 4.42
C PHE A 34 1.22 10.75 3.68
N ILE A 35 -0.10 10.88 3.48
CA ILE A 35 -0.67 12.08 2.83
C ILE A 35 -0.35 13.35 3.63
N ASN A 36 -0.46 13.29 4.95
CA ASN A 36 -0.22 14.42 5.83
C ASN A 36 1.26 14.81 5.90
N GLU A 37 2.15 13.83 6.08
CA GLU A 37 3.61 14.02 6.11
C GLU A 37 4.14 14.63 4.81
N HIS A 38 3.52 14.31 3.68
CA HIS A 38 3.93 14.77 2.35
C HIS A 38 2.98 15.81 1.73
N ALA A 39 2.10 16.45 2.52
CA ALA A 39 1.07 17.36 2.01
C ALA A 39 1.62 18.53 1.18
N LYS A 40 2.87 18.95 1.45
CA LYS A 40 3.58 20.03 0.75
C LYS A 40 4.46 19.55 -0.40
N SER A 41 4.57 18.24 -0.64
CA SER A 41 5.40 17.68 -1.70
C SER A 41 4.69 17.76 -3.05
N GLU A 42 5.34 18.31 -4.07
CA GLU A 42 4.84 18.29 -5.45
C GLU A 42 4.77 16.85 -5.99
N GLU A 43 5.67 15.95 -5.54
CA GLU A 43 5.66 14.55 -5.94
C GLU A 43 4.44 13.78 -5.38
N LEU A 44 3.80 14.28 -4.31
CA LEU A 44 2.54 13.71 -3.82
C LEU A 44 1.43 13.86 -4.87
N TYR A 45 1.45 14.92 -5.69
CA TYR A 45 0.51 15.07 -6.80
C TYR A 45 0.64 13.94 -7.82
N ILE A 46 1.87 13.47 -8.08
CA ILE A 46 2.13 12.34 -8.99
C ILE A 46 1.51 11.05 -8.42
N ILE A 47 1.71 10.78 -7.12
CA ILE A 47 1.09 9.64 -6.44
C ILE A 47 -0.44 9.71 -6.53
N ARG A 48 -1.04 10.85 -6.16
CA ARG A 48 -2.51 11.02 -6.17
C ARG A 48 -3.09 10.89 -7.57
N SER A 49 -2.41 11.44 -8.57
CA SER A 49 -2.81 11.32 -9.98
C SER A 49 -2.73 9.86 -10.45
N TRP A 50 -1.70 9.13 -10.05
CA TRP A 50 -1.57 7.71 -10.38
C TRP A 50 -2.64 6.85 -9.69
N LEU A 51 -2.89 7.07 -8.39
CA LEU A 51 -3.97 6.40 -7.65
C LEU A 51 -5.32 6.63 -8.31
N ARG A 52 -5.62 7.88 -8.70
CA ARG A 52 -6.84 8.20 -9.45
C ARG A 52 -6.89 7.43 -10.77
N LYS A 53 -5.81 7.46 -11.57
CA LYS A 53 -5.75 6.76 -12.87
C LYS A 53 -5.96 5.24 -12.74
N LEU A 54 -5.36 4.62 -11.72
CA LEU A 54 -5.61 3.22 -11.38
C LEU A 54 -7.09 3.02 -11.02
N GLY A 55 -7.61 3.84 -10.11
CA GLY A 55 -8.97 3.76 -9.59
C GLY A 55 -10.07 4.04 -10.62
N THR A 56 -9.85 4.88 -11.62
CA THR A 56 -10.90 5.28 -12.58
C THR A 56 -10.77 4.64 -13.95
N GLU A 57 -9.54 4.43 -14.43
CA GLU A 57 -9.29 4.12 -15.86
C GLU A 57 -8.64 2.76 -16.07
N LEU A 58 -7.56 2.44 -15.33
CA LEU A 58 -6.70 1.30 -15.67
C LEU A 58 -7.04 0.00 -14.92
N GLY A 59 -7.50 0.11 -13.67
CA GLY A 59 -7.47 -0.99 -12.71
C GLY A 59 -6.04 -1.28 -12.22
N ALA A 60 -5.94 -2.00 -11.10
CA ALA A 60 -4.66 -2.33 -10.47
C ALA A 60 -4.02 -3.56 -11.12
N GLN A 61 -3.00 -3.36 -11.96
CA GLN A 61 -2.26 -4.47 -12.59
C GLN A 61 -0.85 -4.56 -12.02
N PRO A 62 -0.28 -5.77 -11.80
CA PRO A 62 1.01 -5.91 -11.17
C PRO A 62 2.15 -5.07 -11.75
N ARG A 63 2.16 -4.91 -13.08
CA ARG A 63 3.15 -4.09 -13.81
C ARG A 63 3.15 -2.60 -13.45
N TYR A 64 2.08 -2.09 -12.84
CA TYR A 64 1.95 -0.69 -12.42
C TYR A 64 2.49 -0.42 -11.01
N PHE A 65 3.19 -1.39 -10.43
CA PHE A 65 3.82 -1.27 -9.13
C PHE A 65 5.29 -1.68 -9.23
N ARG A 66 6.13 -1.09 -8.37
CA ARG A 66 7.53 -1.49 -8.22
C ARG A 66 7.60 -2.70 -7.31
N PRO A 67 8.28 -3.80 -7.70
CA PRO A 67 8.50 -4.92 -6.80
C PRO A 67 9.47 -4.49 -5.69
N GLU A 68 9.04 -4.61 -4.44
CA GLU A 68 9.79 -4.21 -3.23
C GLU A 68 9.69 -5.31 -2.14
N GLY A 69 9.44 -6.56 -2.57
CA GLY A 69 9.29 -7.71 -1.70
C GLY A 69 10.61 -8.11 -1.04
N TYR A 70 10.56 -8.43 0.25
CA TYR A 70 11.75 -8.79 1.03
C TYR A 70 11.44 -9.79 2.14
N GLY A 71 12.32 -10.77 2.30
CA GLY A 71 12.26 -11.76 3.38
C GLY A 71 10.96 -12.57 3.41
N GLY A 72 10.34 -12.82 2.25
CA GLY A 72 9.04 -13.49 2.13
C GLY A 72 7.83 -12.55 2.23
N GLY A 73 8.02 -11.24 2.34
CA GLY A 73 6.97 -10.25 2.13
C GLY A 73 6.75 -9.94 0.66
N GLU A 74 5.56 -9.42 0.36
CA GLU A 74 5.08 -9.14 -1.00
C GLU A 74 4.90 -7.64 -1.27
N ALA A 75 5.59 -6.81 -0.49
CA ALA A 75 5.47 -5.36 -0.62
C ALA A 75 5.81 -4.88 -2.03
N ARG A 76 5.11 -3.84 -2.44
CA ARG A 76 5.35 -3.11 -3.67
C ARG A 76 5.37 -1.61 -3.37
N ALA A 77 5.69 -0.80 -4.37
CA ALA A 77 5.60 0.64 -4.24
C ALA A 77 5.01 1.35 -5.45
N LEU A 78 4.39 2.49 -5.16
CA LEU A 78 3.98 3.53 -6.09
C LEU A 78 4.93 4.74 -5.98
N PRO A 79 5.03 5.58 -7.03
CA PRO A 79 4.41 5.38 -8.33
C PRO A 79 5.16 4.29 -9.11
N PRO A 80 4.66 3.82 -10.26
CA PRO A 80 5.31 2.77 -11.06
C PRO A 80 6.73 3.16 -11.51
N PRO A 81 7.50 2.22 -12.08
CA PRO A 81 8.77 2.54 -12.75
C PRO A 81 8.64 3.66 -13.78
N PRO A 82 9.71 4.45 -14.05
CA PRO A 82 9.64 5.61 -14.95
C PRO A 82 9.12 5.29 -16.35
N ARG A 83 9.24 4.06 -16.86
CA ARG A 83 8.62 3.69 -18.15
C ARG A 83 7.10 3.89 -18.24
N TYR A 84 6.41 4.02 -17.10
CA TYR A 84 4.98 4.32 -17.03
C TYR A 84 4.68 5.79 -16.67
N LEU A 85 5.71 6.54 -16.26
CA LEU A 85 5.62 7.93 -15.85
C LEU A 85 6.49 8.76 -16.78
N ASN A 86 5.93 9.77 -17.43
CA ASN A 86 6.74 10.71 -18.19
C ASN A 86 7.48 11.73 -17.29
N VAL A 87 7.63 11.42 -15.99
CA VAL A 87 8.20 12.27 -14.95
C VAL A 87 9.01 11.42 -13.97
N ASP A 88 10.06 11.99 -13.39
CA ASP A 88 10.77 11.35 -12.28
C ASP A 88 10.02 11.56 -10.96
N CYS A 89 10.13 10.60 -10.06
CA CYS A 89 9.46 10.64 -8.76
C CYS A 89 10.20 9.79 -7.73
N HIS A 90 10.71 10.46 -6.71
CA HIS A 90 11.49 9.89 -5.62
C HIS A 90 10.63 9.48 -4.44
N LEU A 91 9.47 10.13 -4.26
CA LEU A 91 8.47 9.74 -3.27
C LEU A 91 7.95 8.32 -3.56
N ARG A 92 8.03 7.47 -2.54
CA ARG A 92 7.55 6.09 -2.57
C ARG A 92 6.36 5.98 -1.62
N LEU A 93 5.25 5.42 -2.10
CA LEU A 93 4.16 4.92 -1.26
C LEU A 93 4.19 3.40 -1.32
N TYR A 94 4.47 2.73 -0.20
CA TYR A 94 4.44 1.27 -0.16
C TYR A 94 3.01 0.75 -0.14
N CYS A 95 2.81 -0.41 -0.75
CA CYS A 95 1.50 -1.01 -0.97
C CYS A 95 1.56 -2.53 -1.08
N MET A 96 0.41 -3.19 -1.02
CA MET A 96 0.23 -4.60 -1.41
C MET A 96 -0.86 -4.69 -2.48
N TRP A 97 -0.56 -5.40 -3.56
CA TRP A 97 -1.52 -5.66 -4.62
C TRP A 97 -2.27 -6.94 -4.29
N MET A 98 -3.60 -6.86 -4.14
CA MET A 98 -4.45 -8.04 -3.87
C MET A 98 -5.12 -8.55 -5.13
N SER A 99 -5.68 -7.64 -5.94
CA SER A 99 -6.43 -7.98 -7.13
C SER A 99 -6.44 -6.82 -8.13
N ARG A 100 -7.21 -6.96 -9.22
CA ARG A 100 -7.44 -5.84 -10.15
C ARG A 100 -8.25 -4.70 -9.55
N SER A 101 -9.01 -4.97 -8.49
CA SER A 101 -9.94 -4.05 -7.83
C SER A 101 -9.56 -3.71 -6.39
N ALA A 102 -8.56 -4.35 -5.81
CA ALA A 102 -8.16 -4.16 -4.41
C ALA A 102 -6.64 -3.98 -4.22
N VAL A 103 -6.26 -2.92 -3.51
CA VAL A 103 -4.87 -2.59 -3.18
C VAL A 103 -4.79 -2.03 -1.76
N PHE A 104 -3.89 -2.55 -0.93
CA PHE A 104 -3.54 -1.91 0.34
C PHE A 104 -2.50 -0.82 0.12
N LEU A 105 -2.69 0.34 0.74
CA LEU A 105 -1.75 1.46 0.80
C LEU A 105 -1.24 1.57 2.24
N PHE A 106 0.07 1.67 2.40
CA PHE A 106 0.72 1.78 3.70
C PHE A 106 1.27 3.21 3.88
N ASN A 107 2.49 3.34 4.40
CA ASN A 107 3.22 4.60 4.47
C ASN A 107 4.42 4.55 3.50
N GLY A 108 5.32 5.53 3.55
CA GLY A 108 6.39 5.69 2.58
C GLY A 108 7.24 6.92 2.85
N GLY A 109 8.00 7.35 1.85
CA GLY A 109 8.93 8.46 2.01
C GLY A 109 9.75 8.73 0.75
N VAL A 110 10.63 9.74 0.82
CA VAL A 110 11.47 10.14 -0.32
C VAL A 110 12.70 9.23 -0.41
N LYS A 111 12.79 8.44 -1.48
CA LYS A 111 13.92 7.52 -1.71
C LYS A 111 15.11 8.26 -2.34
N THR A 112 16.21 8.33 -1.59
CA THR A 112 17.44 9.05 -1.97
C THR A 112 18.65 8.14 -2.20
N ALA A 113 18.55 6.84 -1.89
CA ALA A 113 19.60 5.86 -2.15
C ALA A 113 19.23 4.88 -3.27
N ALA A 114 20.21 4.08 -3.73
CA ALA A 114 20.02 3.10 -4.81
C ALA A 114 19.01 2.00 -4.45
N THR A 115 19.02 1.51 -3.21
CA THR A 115 18.10 0.49 -2.69
C THR A 115 17.17 1.08 -1.62
N ALA A 116 16.07 0.39 -1.32
CA ALA A 116 15.21 0.77 -0.20
C ALA A 116 15.86 0.44 1.15
N GLN A 117 16.61 -0.66 1.22
CA GLN A 117 17.31 -1.09 2.44
C GLN A 117 18.38 -0.09 2.90
N ASP A 118 19.04 0.59 1.97
CA ASP A 118 20.11 1.54 2.27
C ASP A 118 19.62 2.98 2.39
N CYS A 119 18.33 3.23 2.12
CA CYS A 119 17.78 4.58 2.15
C CYS A 119 17.15 4.87 3.52
N PRO A 120 17.76 5.73 4.37
CA PRO A 120 17.27 5.97 5.74
C PRO A 120 15.80 6.45 5.78
N ASN A 121 15.39 7.21 4.77
CA ASN A 121 14.04 7.77 4.67
C ASN A 121 12.95 6.73 4.37
N VAL A 122 13.26 5.63 3.68
CA VAL A 122 12.25 4.63 3.26
C VAL A 122 12.46 3.27 3.87
N ARG A 123 13.68 2.97 4.37
CA ARG A 123 14.02 1.72 5.03
C ARG A 123 13.02 1.28 6.12
N PRO A 124 12.62 2.14 7.09
CA PRO A 124 11.65 1.71 8.10
C PRO A 124 10.28 1.38 7.48
N HIS A 125 9.80 2.19 6.54
CA HIS A 125 8.52 1.96 5.85
C HIS A 125 8.55 0.71 4.97
N PHE A 126 9.68 0.43 4.32
CA PHE A 126 9.92 -0.75 3.49
C PHE A 126 9.83 -2.05 4.30
N PHE A 127 10.54 -2.11 5.44
CA PHE A 127 10.50 -3.30 6.29
C PHE A 127 9.13 -3.49 6.92
N LEU A 128 8.50 -2.41 7.38
CA LEU A 128 7.16 -2.48 7.94
C LEU A 128 6.12 -2.93 6.89
N ALA A 129 6.17 -2.40 5.67
CA ALA A 129 5.29 -2.83 4.59
C ALA A 129 5.44 -4.33 4.29
N ASN A 130 6.68 -4.84 4.22
CA ASN A 130 6.91 -6.27 4.03
C ASN A 130 6.38 -7.12 5.19
N LYS A 131 6.51 -6.63 6.43
CA LYS A 131 5.93 -7.27 7.61
C LYS A 131 4.39 -7.34 7.54
N LEU A 132 3.76 -6.22 7.17
CA LEU A 132 2.30 -6.14 6.98
C LEU A 132 1.81 -7.08 5.88
N THR A 133 2.51 -7.15 4.75
CA THR A 133 2.11 -8.05 3.66
C THR A 133 2.07 -9.50 4.10
N LYS A 134 2.98 -9.93 4.97
CA LYS A 134 2.97 -11.31 5.51
C LYS A 134 1.75 -11.56 6.37
N ALA A 135 1.39 -10.63 7.25
CA ALA A 135 0.21 -10.77 8.10
C ALA A 135 -1.07 -10.80 7.27
N ILE A 136 -1.18 -9.96 6.24
CA ILE A 136 -2.31 -9.95 5.31
C ILE A 136 -2.38 -11.27 4.52
N SER A 137 -1.25 -11.74 3.98
CA SER A 137 -1.19 -13.04 3.28
C SER A 137 -1.54 -14.20 4.20
N GLN A 138 -1.11 -14.16 5.47
CA GLN A 138 -1.44 -15.19 6.45
C GLN A 138 -2.94 -15.20 6.76
N ALA A 139 -3.55 -14.05 7.04
CA ALA A 139 -5.00 -13.93 7.22
C ALA A 139 -5.79 -14.37 5.97
N GLN A 140 -5.23 -14.19 4.77
CA GLN A 140 -5.82 -14.72 3.55
C GLN A 140 -5.72 -16.26 3.47
N MET A 141 -4.61 -16.85 3.90
CA MET A 141 -4.46 -18.31 3.97
C MET A 141 -5.38 -18.93 5.02
N ASP A 142 -5.59 -18.24 6.14
CA ASP A 142 -6.44 -18.68 7.25
C ASP A 142 -7.94 -18.49 6.94
N GLY A 143 -8.27 -17.71 5.91
CA GLY A 143 -9.64 -17.48 5.44
C GLY A 143 -10.33 -16.26 6.07
N ASP A 144 -9.63 -15.50 6.90
CA ASP A 144 -10.12 -14.26 7.52
C ASP A 144 -10.23 -13.10 6.52
N ILE A 145 -9.42 -13.17 5.46
CA ILE A 145 -9.48 -12.26 4.31
C ILE A 145 -9.72 -13.07 3.04
N SER A 146 -10.70 -12.67 2.25
CA SER A 146 -10.90 -13.22 0.91
C SER A 146 -11.21 -12.14 -0.12
N LEU A 147 -11.22 -12.51 -1.39
CA LEU A 147 -11.70 -11.66 -2.46
C LEU A 147 -13.11 -12.07 -2.85
N ASP A 148 -13.97 -11.08 -3.02
CA ASP A 148 -15.30 -11.27 -3.57
C ASP A 148 -15.21 -11.77 -5.03
N PRO A 149 -15.81 -12.93 -5.37
CA PRO A 149 -15.65 -13.54 -6.69
C PRO A 149 -16.19 -12.73 -7.87
N GLU A 150 -17.13 -11.79 -7.62
CA GLU A 150 -17.77 -10.99 -8.67
C GLU A 150 -17.09 -9.64 -8.85
N THR A 151 -16.64 -9.03 -7.75
CA THR A 151 -16.15 -7.66 -7.71
C THR A 151 -14.64 -7.54 -7.53
N ASP A 152 -13.94 -8.63 -7.17
CA ASP A 152 -12.52 -8.65 -6.81
C ASP A 152 -12.18 -7.74 -5.59
N LEU A 153 -13.18 -7.36 -4.77
CA LEU A 153 -12.99 -6.54 -3.57
C LEU A 153 -12.66 -7.37 -2.33
N LEU A 154 -12.09 -6.76 -1.30
CA LEU A 154 -11.82 -7.46 -0.04
C LEU A 154 -13.12 -7.78 0.72
N LEU A 155 -13.22 -9.01 1.18
CA LEU A 155 -14.17 -9.50 2.18
C LEU A 155 -13.40 -9.84 3.45
N TYR A 156 -13.83 -9.27 4.58
CA TYR A 156 -13.23 -9.46 5.90
C TYR A 156 -14.21 -8.97 6.98
N ASP A 157 -14.06 -9.45 8.21
CA ASP A 157 -14.79 -8.91 9.37
C ASP A 157 -14.25 -7.53 9.74
N GLN A 158 -15.12 -6.53 9.95
CA GLN A 158 -14.67 -5.17 10.29
C GLN A 158 -13.98 -5.08 11.66
N SER A 159 -14.14 -6.08 12.52
CA SER A 159 -13.43 -6.24 13.78
C SER A 159 -12.13 -7.05 13.66
N LEU A 160 -11.75 -7.50 12.46
CA LEU A 160 -10.52 -8.25 12.24
C LEU A 160 -9.29 -7.39 12.61
N GLU A 161 -8.47 -7.95 13.49
CA GLU A 161 -7.17 -7.41 13.87
C GLU A 161 -6.07 -8.35 13.38
N LEU A 162 -5.06 -7.78 12.71
CA LEU A 162 -3.90 -8.53 12.24
C LEU A 162 -2.75 -8.35 13.21
N GLU A 163 -2.24 -9.45 13.76
CA GLU A 163 -0.99 -9.45 14.49
C GLU A 163 0.20 -9.31 13.53
N ILE A 164 1.09 -8.36 13.80
CA ILE A 164 2.33 -8.15 13.03
C ILE A 164 3.55 -8.32 13.90
#